data_AF-A0AAV2EER4-F1
#
_entry.id   AF-A0AAV2EER4-F1
#
_cell.length_a   1.000
_cell.length_b   1.000
_cell.length_c   1.000
_cell.angle_alpha   90.00
_cell.angle_beta   90.00
_cell.angle_gamma   90.00
#
_symmetry.space_group_name_H-M   'P 1'
#
loop_
_entity.id
_entity.type
_entity.pdbx_description
1 polymer ?
#
loop_
_entity_poly.entity_id
_entity_poly.type
_entity_poly.pdbx_seq_one_letter_code
_entity_poly.pdbx_strand_id
1 'polypeptide(L)'
;MFRNQYDTDVTTWSPAGRLFQVEYAMEAVKQGSAAIGLRSKTHVVLACVNKAQSELSSHQRKIFKVDDHIGVAIAGLTADGRVLSRYMRSECINYSFTYESPLPVGRLVVQLADKAQVCTQRSWKRPYGVGLLVAGLDESGAHLYYNCPSGNYFEYQAFAIGSRSQAAKTYLERRFESFNDSSRDELVKDALIAVRETLQGETLKSSICTVAVVGINEDGTNEPFHILDQDAVQKLIDAFEIVKEPATEAPAAAEPEGDADGAGASDAAQDPPAPAAADEGAAPMEI
;
A
#
# COMPACT_ATOMS: atom_id res chain seq x y z
N MET A 1 8.18 17.66 23.51
CA MET A 1 8.21 17.75 22.04
C MET A 1 8.81 19.11 21.70
N PHE A 2 10.01 19.17 21.12
CA PHE A 2 10.59 20.45 20.66
C PHE A 2 9.66 21.02 19.59
N ARG A 3 9.11 22.21 19.86
CA ARG A 3 8.17 22.86 18.96
C ARG A 3 8.98 23.48 17.82
N ASN A 4 8.94 22.84 16.66
CA ASN A 4 9.62 23.34 15.48
C ASN A 4 8.86 24.59 14.99
N GLN A 5 9.55 25.72 14.80
CA GLN A 5 8.87 26.99 14.48
C GLN A 5 8.20 26.98 13.09
N TYR A 6 8.60 26.05 12.22
CA TYR A 6 8.15 25.95 10.83
C TYR A 6 7.06 24.89 10.60
N ASP A 7 6.55 24.26 11.67
CA ASP A 7 5.61 23.13 11.54
C ASP A 7 4.13 23.49 11.70
N THR A 8 3.81 24.76 11.94
CA THR A 8 2.47 25.19 12.33
C THR A 8 1.55 25.46 11.14
N ASP A 9 2.07 26.03 10.05
CA ASP A 9 1.31 26.37 8.85
C ASP A 9 1.81 25.57 7.65
N VAL A 10 0.90 25.30 6.71
CA VAL A 10 1.19 24.61 5.45
C VAL A 10 1.96 25.50 4.47
N THR A 11 1.85 26.83 4.58
CA THR A 11 2.54 27.78 3.68
C THR A 11 3.96 28.14 4.11
N THR A 12 4.42 27.59 5.23
CA THR A 12 5.74 27.92 5.80
C THR A 12 6.78 26.89 5.36
N TRP A 13 7.79 27.36 4.64
CA TRP A 13 8.95 26.54 4.28
C TRP A 13 9.95 26.49 5.43
N SER A 14 10.50 25.30 5.67
CA SER A 14 11.67 25.16 6.54
C SER A 14 12.94 25.68 5.84
N PRO A 15 14.01 26.01 6.60
CA PRO A 15 15.31 26.40 6.03
C PRO A 15 15.91 25.36 5.07
N ALA A 16 15.50 24.09 5.20
CA ALA A 16 15.91 22.98 4.33
C ALA A 16 15.01 22.81 3.08
N GLY A 17 14.07 23.73 2.82
CA GLY A 17 13.16 23.64 1.67
C GLY A 17 12.10 22.54 1.79
N ARG A 18 11.67 22.22 3.01
CA ARG A 18 10.64 21.18 3.28
C ARG A 18 9.37 21.78 3.86
N LEU A 19 8.22 21.18 3.52
CA LEU A 19 6.90 21.50 4.07
C LEU A 19 6.48 20.43 5.08
N PHE A 20 6.64 20.71 6.38
CA PHE A 20 6.42 19.70 7.43
C PHE A 20 4.98 19.21 7.52
N GLN A 21 3.98 20.07 7.30
CA GLN A 21 2.56 19.66 7.29
C GLN A 21 2.27 18.59 6.22
N VAL A 22 2.93 18.65 5.06
CA VAL A 22 2.78 17.65 4.01
C VAL A 22 3.45 16.33 4.43
N GLU A 23 4.63 16.39 5.02
CA GLU A 23 5.33 15.19 5.51
C GLU A 23 4.56 14.49 6.64
N TYR A 24 3.94 15.25 7.54
CA TYR A 24 3.08 14.70 8.59
C TYR A 24 1.82 14.06 8.00
N ALA A 25 1.23 14.66 6.96
CA ALA A 25 0.13 14.04 6.23
C ALA A 25 0.56 12.73 5.54
N MET A 26 1.77 12.68 4.97
CA MET A 26 2.33 11.44 4.40
C MET A 26 2.59 10.37 5.47
N GLU A 27 2.98 10.76 6.67
CA GLU A 27 3.13 9.82 7.79
C GLU A 27 1.77 9.25 8.23
N ALA A 28 0.71 10.05 8.22
CA ALA A 28 -0.66 9.56 8.46
C ALA A 28 -1.09 8.50 7.43
N VAL A 29 -0.65 8.61 6.17
CA VAL A 29 -0.89 7.58 5.14
C VAL A 29 -0.20 6.27 5.52
N LYS A 30 1.04 6.30 6.00
CA LYS A 30 1.79 5.10 6.42
C LYS A 30 1.16 4.41 7.63
N GLN A 31 0.45 5.14 8.48
CA GLN A 31 -0.28 4.57 9.62
C GLN A 31 -1.66 3.98 9.22
N GLY A 32 -2.18 4.36 8.06
CA GLY A 32 -3.39 3.76 7.50
C GLY A 32 -3.22 2.27 7.22
N SER A 33 -4.29 1.50 7.11
CA SER A 33 -4.15 0.07 6.77
C SER A 33 -3.62 -0.12 5.36
N ALA A 34 -2.97 -1.27 5.13
CA ALA A 34 -2.39 -1.58 3.84
C ALA A 34 -3.44 -1.62 2.72
N ALA A 35 -3.14 -0.95 1.61
CA ALA A 35 -3.84 -1.04 0.35
C ALA A 35 -2.81 -1.30 -0.75
N ILE A 36 -3.12 -2.25 -1.62
CA ILE A 36 -2.26 -2.74 -2.69
C ILE A 36 -3.02 -2.61 -4.01
N GLY A 37 -2.29 -2.20 -5.04
CA GLY A 37 -2.77 -2.13 -6.41
C GLY A 37 -1.81 -2.85 -7.33
N LEU A 38 -2.36 -3.57 -8.29
CA LEU A 38 -1.66 -4.34 -9.31
C LEU A 38 -2.34 -4.11 -10.64
N ARG A 39 -1.58 -3.92 -11.72
CA ARG A 39 -2.11 -3.88 -13.07
C ARG A 39 -1.38 -4.86 -14.00
N SER A 40 -2.18 -5.46 -14.87
CA SER A 40 -1.76 -6.11 -16.11
C SER A 40 -2.05 -5.15 -17.28
N LYS A 41 -1.89 -5.62 -18.52
CA LYS A 41 -2.35 -4.89 -19.71
C LYS A 41 -3.88 -4.78 -19.77
N THR A 42 -4.58 -5.78 -19.23
CA THR A 42 -6.03 -5.94 -19.39
C THR A 42 -6.84 -5.66 -18.12
N HIS A 43 -6.25 -5.88 -16.94
CA HIS A 43 -6.95 -5.78 -15.66
C HIS A 43 -6.16 -4.99 -14.63
N VAL A 44 -6.88 -4.36 -13.71
CA VAL A 44 -6.34 -3.75 -12.50
C VAL A 44 -7.06 -4.35 -11.30
N VAL A 45 -6.28 -4.76 -10.30
CA VAL A 45 -6.76 -5.33 -9.04
C VAL A 45 -6.37 -4.41 -7.90
N LEU A 46 -7.33 -4.08 -7.05
CA LEU A 46 -7.11 -3.40 -5.78
C LEU A 46 -7.42 -4.35 -4.64
N ALA A 47 -6.52 -4.47 -3.67
CA ALA A 47 -6.71 -5.27 -2.47
C ALA A 47 -6.41 -4.43 -1.22
N CYS A 48 -7.27 -4.52 -0.20
CA CYS A 48 -7.16 -3.74 1.02
C CYS A 48 -7.30 -4.60 2.27
N VAL A 49 -6.51 -4.30 3.28
CA VAL A 49 -6.66 -4.86 4.63
C VAL A 49 -7.77 -4.11 5.36
N ASN A 50 -8.85 -4.81 5.69
CA ASN A 50 -10.02 -4.37 6.41
C ASN A 50 -10.09 -5.03 7.79
N LYS A 51 -9.19 -4.63 8.68
CA LYS A 51 -9.22 -5.09 10.07
C LYS A 51 -10.36 -4.40 10.85
N ALA A 52 -11.27 -5.20 11.42
CA ALA A 52 -12.23 -4.72 12.41
C ALA A 52 -11.52 -4.41 13.73
N GLN A 53 -11.95 -3.36 14.43
CA GLN A 53 -11.37 -2.99 15.73
C GLN A 53 -11.80 -3.94 16.86
N SER A 54 -12.98 -4.54 16.71
CA SER A 54 -13.60 -5.45 17.67
C SER A 54 -14.54 -6.38 16.91
N GLU A 55 -14.82 -7.56 17.46
CA GLU A 55 -15.82 -8.50 16.95
C GLU A 55 -17.24 -7.88 16.86
N LEU A 56 -17.51 -6.87 17.68
CA LEU A 56 -18.77 -6.12 17.66
C LEU A 56 -18.83 -5.06 16.55
N SER A 57 -17.74 -4.81 15.83
CA SER A 57 -17.60 -3.70 14.89
C SER A 57 -17.49 -4.20 13.46
N SER A 58 -18.26 -3.60 12.55
CA SER A 58 -18.08 -3.78 11.12
C SER A 58 -16.78 -3.12 10.65
N HIS A 59 -16.06 -3.75 9.73
CA HIS A 59 -14.90 -3.12 9.11
C HIS A 59 -15.29 -1.89 8.28
N GLN A 60 -14.42 -0.88 8.28
CA GLN A 60 -14.64 0.32 7.48
C GLN A 60 -14.25 0.05 6.02
N ARG A 61 -15.14 0.38 5.09
CA ARG A 61 -14.87 0.28 3.64
C ARG A 61 -13.74 1.24 3.24
N LYS A 62 -12.75 0.71 2.51
CA LYS A 62 -11.57 1.46 2.01
C LYS A 62 -11.51 1.52 0.50
N ILE A 63 -12.26 0.64 -0.17
CA ILE A 63 -12.40 0.64 -1.61
C ILE A 63 -13.73 1.30 -1.96
N PHE A 64 -13.69 2.27 -2.87
CA PHE A 64 -14.85 3.00 -3.34
C PHE A 64 -14.90 2.94 -4.87
N LYS A 65 -16.05 2.52 -5.41
CA LYS A 65 -16.36 2.71 -6.83
C LYS A 65 -16.49 4.21 -7.12
N VAL A 66 -15.77 4.72 -8.09
CA VAL A 66 -15.89 6.11 -8.56
C VAL A 66 -16.82 6.17 -9.76
N ASP A 67 -16.57 5.32 -10.74
CA ASP A 67 -17.38 5.17 -11.94
C ASP A 67 -17.41 3.68 -12.34
N ASP A 68 -18.09 3.33 -13.43
CA ASP A 68 -18.09 1.95 -13.94
C ASP A 68 -16.70 1.49 -14.38
N HIS A 69 -15.83 2.36 -14.86
CA HIS A 69 -14.46 2.03 -15.29
C HIS A 69 -13.38 2.46 -14.29
N ILE A 70 -13.74 3.07 -13.14
CA ILE A 70 -12.78 3.61 -12.17
C ILE A 70 -13.15 3.26 -10.72
N GLY A 71 -12.17 2.82 -9.95
CA GLY A 71 -12.26 2.67 -8.51
C GLY A 71 -11.04 3.21 -7.78
N VAL A 72 -11.22 3.44 -6.47
CA VAL A 72 -10.16 3.95 -5.61
C VAL A 72 -10.04 3.14 -4.33
N ALA A 73 -8.81 2.83 -3.94
CA ALA A 73 -8.46 2.33 -2.62
C ALA A 73 -7.76 3.43 -1.82
N ILE A 74 -8.09 3.55 -0.53
CA ILE A 74 -7.58 4.62 0.33
C ILE A 74 -6.73 4.07 1.48
N ALA A 75 -5.67 4.80 1.84
CA ALA A 75 -4.94 4.60 3.09
C ALA A 75 -4.69 5.95 3.80
N GLY A 76 -4.85 5.97 5.13
CA GLY A 76 -4.76 7.17 5.96
C GLY A 76 -6.12 7.61 6.50
N LEU A 77 -6.38 8.92 6.54
CA LEU A 77 -7.61 9.49 7.06
C LEU A 77 -8.81 9.17 6.14
N THR A 78 -9.70 8.29 6.60
CA THR A 78 -10.83 7.82 5.78
C THR A 78 -11.88 8.88 5.50
N ALA A 79 -11.95 9.93 6.32
CA ALA A 79 -12.82 11.09 6.07
C ALA A 79 -12.36 11.86 4.81
N ASP A 80 -11.06 12.12 4.69
CA ASP A 80 -10.47 12.80 3.54
C ASP A 80 -10.62 11.94 2.28
N GLY A 81 -10.39 10.63 2.39
CA GLY A 81 -10.59 9.70 1.29
C GLY A 81 -12.02 9.71 0.74
N ARG A 82 -13.04 9.83 1.60
CA ARG A 82 -14.44 9.97 1.17
C ARG A 82 -14.72 11.29 0.45
N VAL A 83 -14.14 12.38 0.93
CA VAL A 83 -14.27 13.70 0.28
C VAL A 83 -13.67 13.67 -1.12
N LEU A 84 -12.47 13.10 -1.27
CA LEU A 84 -11.82 12.95 -2.57
C LEU A 84 -12.56 11.96 -3.47
N SER A 85 -13.07 10.86 -2.92
CA SER A 85 -13.89 9.90 -3.69
C SER A 85 -15.17 10.54 -4.23
N ARG A 86 -15.86 11.35 -3.42
CA ARG A 86 -17.04 12.11 -3.86
C ARG A 86 -16.68 13.14 -4.92
N TYR A 87 -15.55 13.84 -4.75
CA TYR A 87 -15.06 14.77 -5.76
C TYR A 87 -14.82 14.08 -7.10
N MET A 88 -14.10 12.96 -7.12
CA MET A 88 -13.83 12.20 -8.34
C MET A 88 -15.14 11.71 -9.00
N ARG A 89 -16.11 11.25 -8.23
CA ARG A 89 -17.44 10.86 -8.75
C ARG A 89 -18.12 12.02 -9.47
N SER A 90 -18.09 13.21 -8.87
CA SER A 90 -18.68 14.41 -9.49
C SER A 90 -17.97 14.78 -10.78
N GLU A 91 -16.63 14.71 -10.83
CA GLU A 91 -15.88 14.99 -12.06
C GLU A 91 -16.19 13.97 -13.17
N CYS A 92 -16.28 12.67 -12.85
CA CYS A 92 -16.66 11.65 -13.83
C CYS A 92 -18.06 11.90 -14.40
N ILE A 93 -19.04 12.17 -13.53
CA ILE A 93 -20.43 12.46 -13.95
C ILE A 93 -20.49 13.73 -14.80
N ASN A 94 -19.81 14.80 -14.39
CA ASN A 94 -19.77 16.05 -15.14
C ASN A 94 -19.15 15.88 -16.52
N TYR A 95 -18.06 15.10 -16.60
CA TYR A 95 -17.38 14.82 -17.86
C TYR A 95 -18.27 13.98 -18.78
N SER A 96 -18.85 12.89 -18.27
CA SER A 96 -19.79 12.04 -19.02
C SER A 96 -21.01 12.82 -19.49
N PHE A 97 -21.55 13.71 -18.67
CA PHE A 97 -22.67 14.58 -19.06
C PHE A 97 -22.30 15.57 -20.17
N THR A 98 -21.08 16.12 -20.14
CA THR A 98 -20.65 17.18 -21.09
C THR A 98 -20.17 16.61 -22.42
N TYR A 99 -19.45 15.49 -22.37
CA TYR A 99 -18.75 14.91 -23.52
C TYR A 99 -19.33 13.57 -24.00
N GLU A 100 -20.38 13.07 -23.33
CA GLU A 100 -21.02 11.78 -23.64
C GLU A 100 -20.04 10.60 -23.70
N SER A 101 -18.95 10.68 -22.91
CA SER A 101 -17.82 9.75 -22.93
C SER A 101 -17.28 9.55 -21.51
N PRO A 102 -16.78 8.34 -21.15
CA PRO A 102 -16.15 8.12 -19.86
C PRO A 102 -14.88 8.97 -19.68
N LEU A 103 -14.66 9.50 -18.47
CA LEU A 103 -13.50 10.32 -18.17
C LEU A 103 -12.20 9.48 -18.21
N PRO A 104 -11.18 9.83 -19.02
CA PRO A 104 -9.91 9.12 -19.02
C PRO A 104 -9.21 9.18 -17.66
N VAL A 105 -8.60 8.07 -17.25
CA VAL A 105 -8.07 7.91 -15.87
C VAL A 105 -6.96 8.92 -15.60
N GLY A 106 -6.04 9.11 -16.56
CA GLY A 106 -4.96 10.08 -16.43
C GLY A 106 -5.46 11.51 -16.21
N ARG A 107 -6.55 11.91 -16.87
CA ARG A 107 -7.14 13.26 -16.71
C ARG A 107 -7.76 13.44 -15.32
N LEU A 108 -8.47 12.43 -14.82
CA LEU A 108 -9.04 12.45 -13.47
C LEU A 108 -7.96 12.59 -12.40
N VAL A 109 -6.84 11.87 -12.55
CA VAL A 109 -5.74 11.87 -11.57
C VAL A 109 -5.03 13.23 -11.54
N VAL A 110 -4.89 13.91 -12.69
CA VAL A 110 -4.37 15.29 -12.75
C VAL A 110 -5.30 16.25 -11.99
N GLN A 111 -6.61 16.19 -12.23
CA GLN A 111 -7.57 17.03 -11.50
C GLN A 111 -7.56 16.79 -9.98
N LEU A 112 -7.40 15.52 -9.59
CA LEU A 112 -7.24 15.12 -8.19
C LEU A 112 -5.95 15.69 -7.58
N ALA A 113 -4.84 15.62 -8.32
CA ALA A 113 -3.55 16.18 -7.92
C ALA A 113 -3.62 17.69 -7.74
N ASP A 114 -4.21 18.42 -8.68
CA ASP A 114 -4.41 19.87 -8.58
C ASP A 114 -5.26 20.24 -7.36
N LYS A 115 -6.33 19.47 -7.10
CA LYS A 115 -7.15 19.66 -5.90
C LYS A 115 -6.36 19.45 -4.61
N ALA A 116 -5.49 18.45 -4.56
CA ALA A 116 -4.63 18.17 -3.40
C ALA A 116 -3.57 19.26 -3.21
N GLN A 117 -2.94 19.70 -4.30
CA GLN A 117 -1.91 20.74 -4.32
C GLN A 117 -2.44 22.07 -3.78
N VAL A 118 -3.68 22.45 -4.10
CA VAL A 118 -4.28 23.69 -3.56
C VAL A 118 -4.34 23.69 -2.03
N CYS A 119 -4.45 22.51 -1.40
CA CYS A 119 -4.45 22.37 0.06
C CYS A 119 -3.04 22.47 0.68
N THR A 120 -1.97 22.42 -0.12
CA THR A 120 -0.59 22.59 0.35
C THR A 120 -0.09 24.03 0.24
N GLN A 121 -0.84 24.92 -0.42
CA GLN A 121 -0.43 26.30 -0.67
C GLN A 121 -1.33 27.37 -0.02
N ARG A 122 -2.46 26.97 0.56
CA ARG A 122 -3.42 27.90 1.18
C ARG A 122 -3.44 27.74 2.69
N SER A 123 -3.03 28.78 3.42
CA SER A 123 -2.86 28.79 4.89
C SER A 123 -4.12 28.35 5.68
N TRP A 124 -5.34 28.64 5.18
CA TRP A 124 -6.59 28.23 5.85
C TRP A 124 -7.02 26.79 5.54
N LYS A 125 -6.24 26.05 4.75
CA LYS A 125 -6.48 24.65 4.41
C LYS A 125 -5.38 23.79 5.03
N ARG A 126 -5.72 22.53 5.27
CA ARG A 126 -4.73 21.48 5.60
C ARG A 126 -4.58 20.52 4.42
N PRO A 127 -3.40 19.91 4.22
CA PRO A 127 -3.23 18.81 3.27
C PRO A 127 -4.18 17.65 3.60
N TYR A 128 -4.56 16.89 2.58
CA TYR A 128 -5.33 15.67 2.77
C TYR A 128 -4.43 14.60 3.38
N GLY A 129 -4.83 13.99 4.49
CA GLY A 129 -4.06 12.95 5.18
C GLY A 129 -4.31 11.56 4.59
N VAL A 130 -4.48 11.45 3.28
CA VAL A 130 -4.86 10.21 2.60
C VAL A 130 -4.03 9.99 1.33
N GLY A 131 -3.56 8.76 1.15
CA GLY A 131 -3.00 8.28 -0.11
C GLY A 131 -4.07 7.49 -0.86
N LEU A 132 -4.11 7.66 -2.17
CA LEU A 132 -5.11 7.02 -3.02
C LEU A 132 -4.40 6.13 -4.05
N LEU A 133 -4.89 4.91 -4.21
CA LEU A 133 -4.61 4.08 -5.38
C LEU A 133 -5.84 4.13 -6.28
N VAL A 134 -5.70 4.82 -7.41
CA VAL A 134 -6.75 4.94 -8.42
C VAL A 134 -6.51 3.87 -9.47
N ALA A 135 -7.44 2.93 -9.56
CA ALA A 135 -7.47 1.90 -10.59
C ALA A 135 -8.52 2.29 -11.62
N GLY A 136 -8.20 2.17 -12.90
CA GLY A 136 -9.20 2.34 -13.93
C GLY A 136 -8.80 1.73 -15.26
N LEU A 137 -9.78 1.63 -16.13
CA LEU A 137 -9.64 1.16 -17.50
C LEU A 137 -10.07 2.29 -18.44
N ASP A 138 -9.21 2.67 -19.38
CA ASP A 138 -9.57 3.57 -20.47
C ASP A 138 -9.18 2.98 -21.83
N GLU A 139 -9.33 3.76 -22.90
CA GLU A 139 -9.02 3.33 -24.26
C GLU A 139 -7.54 2.94 -24.46
N SER A 140 -6.63 3.48 -23.65
CA SER A 140 -5.21 3.14 -23.70
C SER A 140 -4.86 1.91 -22.86
N GLY A 141 -5.75 1.49 -21.98
CA GLY A 141 -5.71 0.21 -21.30
C GLY A 141 -5.94 0.33 -19.79
N ALA A 142 -5.34 -0.61 -19.07
CA ALA A 142 -5.44 -0.70 -17.61
C ALA A 142 -4.41 0.22 -16.93
N HIS A 143 -4.88 1.12 -16.06
CA HIS A 143 -4.08 2.11 -15.36
C HIS A 143 -4.17 2.00 -13.85
N LEU A 144 -3.02 2.15 -13.19
CA LEU A 144 -2.91 2.23 -11.74
C LEU A 144 -2.09 3.45 -11.36
N TYR A 145 -2.74 4.41 -10.71
CA TYR A 145 -2.10 5.63 -10.23
C TYR A 145 -2.03 5.67 -8.71
N TYR A 146 -0.89 6.06 -8.19
CA TYR A 146 -0.74 6.49 -6.81
C TYR A 146 -0.84 8.00 -6.74
N ASN A 147 -1.74 8.53 -5.91
CA ASN A 147 -1.83 9.94 -5.58
C ASN A 147 -1.43 10.17 -4.11
N CYS A 148 -0.51 11.11 -3.92
CA CYS A 148 0.09 11.47 -2.64
C CYS A 148 -0.55 12.76 -2.08
N PRO A 149 -0.66 12.90 -0.74
CA PRO A 149 -1.02 14.17 -0.07
C PRO A 149 -0.32 15.43 -0.59
N SER A 150 0.89 15.31 -1.13
CA SER A 150 1.67 16.43 -1.68
C SER A 150 1.11 17.00 -2.98
N GLY A 151 0.18 16.31 -3.63
CA GLY A 151 -0.27 16.61 -5.00
C GLY A 151 0.54 15.88 -6.07
N ASN A 152 1.58 15.13 -5.71
CA ASN A 152 2.29 14.29 -6.68
C ASN A 152 1.46 13.05 -7.01
N TYR A 153 1.48 12.67 -8.27
CA TYR A 153 0.90 11.42 -8.75
C TYR A 153 1.89 10.67 -9.62
N PHE A 154 1.81 9.34 -9.57
CA PHE A 154 2.70 8.45 -10.31
C PHE A 154 1.92 7.26 -10.83
N GLU A 155 2.20 6.87 -12.06
CA GLU A 155 1.69 5.63 -12.62
C GLU A 155 2.60 4.48 -12.20
N TYR A 156 2.00 3.39 -11.71
CA TYR A 156 2.72 2.19 -11.29
C TYR A 156 2.17 0.95 -11.98
N GLN A 157 3.01 -0.06 -12.14
CA GLN A 157 2.55 -1.40 -12.49
C GLN A 157 2.01 -2.14 -11.25
N ALA A 158 2.66 -1.93 -10.11
CA ALA A 158 2.29 -2.47 -8.83
C ALA A 158 2.70 -1.47 -7.75
N PHE A 159 1.83 -1.21 -6.78
CA PHE A 159 2.17 -0.34 -5.66
C PHE A 159 1.40 -0.71 -4.40
N ALA A 160 2.01 -0.44 -3.25
CA ALA A 160 1.38 -0.63 -1.95
C ALA A 160 1.54 0.61 -1.08
N ILE A 161 0.49 0.98 -0.37
CA ILE A 161 0.43 2.11 0.57
C ILE A 161 -0.10 1.62 1.93
N GLY A 162 0.13 2.39 2.99
CA GLY A 162 -0.31 2.06 4.34
C GLY A 162 0.73 1.30 5.17
N SER A 163 0.25 0.76 6.28
CA SER A 163 1.04 0.15 7.33
C SER A 163 1.72 -1.09 6.80
N ARG A 164 3.03 -1.19 6.98
CA ARG A 164 3.83 -2.34 6.55
C ARG A 164 3.75 -2.62 5.04
N SER A 165 3.44 -1.61 4.24
CA SER A 165 3.42 -1.72 2.78
C SER A 165 4.79 -2.08 2.20
N GLN A 166 5.90 -1.88 2.93
CA GLN A 166 7.24 -2.23 2.47
C GLN A 166 7.39 -3.75 2.22
N ALA A 167 6.82 -4.60 3.07
CA ALA A 167 6.86 -6.05 2.86
C ALA A 167 6.12 -6.45 1.58
N ALA A 168 4.95 -5.85 1.34
CA ALA A 168 4.22 -6.02 0.09
C ALA A 168 5.04 -5.53 -1.12
N LYS A 169 5.67 -4.35 -1.04
CA LYS A 169 6.52 -3.84 -2.13
C LYS A 169 7.66 -4.80 -2.47
N THR A 170 8.36 -5.33 -1.47
CA THR A 170 9.44 -6.31 -1.71
C THR A 170 8.95 -7.62 -2.33
N TYR A 171 7.71 -8.03 -2.07
CA TYR A 171 7.10 -9.14 -2.81
C TYR A 171 6.78 -8.74 -4.27
N LEU A 172 6.16 -7.59 -4.48
CA LEU A 172 5.77 -7.09 -5.79
C LEU A 172 6.98 -6.85 -6.71
N GLU A 173 8.06 -6.30 -6.17
CA GLU A 173 9.34 -6.07 -6.86
C GLU A 173 10.00 -7.36 -7.36
N ARG A 174 9.72 -8.52 -6.75
CA ARG A 174 10.25 -9.81 -7.21
C ARG A 174 9.48 -10.39 -8.40
N ARG A 175 8.24 -9.94 -8.64
CA ARG A 175 7.34 -10.49 -9.67
C ARG A 175 6.88 -9.47 -10.71
N PHE A 176 7.35 -8.23 -10.66
CA PHE A 176 6.82 -7.14 -11.49
C PHE A 176 6.85 -7.44 -13.00
N GLU A 177 7.88 -8.12 -13.49
CA GLU A 177 8.01 -8.48 -14.91
C GLU A 177 6.85 -9.35 -15.40
N SER A 178 6.32 -10.22 -14.54
CA SER A 178 5.23 -11.15 -14.87
C SER A 178 3.85 -10.50 -14.93
N PHE A 179 3.65 -9.34 -14.27
CA PHE A 179 2.30 -8.79 -14.11
C PHE A 179 1.65 -8.31 -15.41
N ASN A 180 2.44 -7.88 -16.40
CA ASN A 180 1.90 -7.36 -17.66
C ASN A 180 1.13 -8.41 -18.47
N ASP A 181 1.52 -9.67 -18.37
CA ASP A 181 0.92 -10.80 -19.12
C ASP A 181 0.11 -11.72 -18.20
N SER A 182 -0.02 -11.37 -16.92
CA SER A 182 -0.79 -12.14 -15.95
C SER A 182 -2.28 -12.04 -16.23
N SER A 183 -2.97 -13.18 -16.06
CA SER A 183 -4.42 -13.27 -16.09
C SER A 183 -5.06 -12.59 -14.88
N ARG A 184 -6.38 -12.33 -14.94
CA ARG A 184 -7.16 -11.76 -13.84
C ARG A 184 -6.95 -12.53 -12.54
N ASP A 185 -7.08 -13.86 -12.60
CA ASP A 185 -7.03 -14.72 -11.41
C ASP A 185 -5.61 -14.80 -10.83
N GLU A 186 -4.58 -14.75 -11.65
CA GLU A 186 -3.18 -14.67 -11.20
C GLU A 186 -2.87 -13.33 -10.52
N LEU A 187 -3.33 -12.22 -11.09
CA LEU A 187 -3.20 -10.91 -10.45
C LEU A 187 -3.91 -10.86 -9.09
N VAL A 188 -5.10 -11.44 -8.99
CA VAL A 188 -5.82 -11.52 -7.71
C VAL A 188 -5.04 -12.37 -6.71
N LYS A 189 -4.45 -13.50 -7.12
CA LYS A 189 -3.59 -14.31 -6.26
C LYS A 189 -2.38 -13.51 -5.76
N ASP A 190 -1.69 -12.80 -6.65
CA ASP A 190 -0.53 -11.98 -6.29
C ASP A 190 -0.92 -10.82 -5.36
N ALA A 191 -2.11 -10.24 -5.55
CA ALA A 191 -2.66 -9.24 -4.65
C ALA A 191 -2.88 -9.80 -3.24
N LEU A 192 -3.48 -10.99 -3.14
CA LEU A 192 -3.73 -11.66 -1.86
C LEU A 192 -2.42 -12.05 -1.15
N ILE A 193 -1.42 -12.51 -1.88
CA ILE A 193 -0.10 -12.81 -1.32
C ILE A 193 0.56 -11.54 -0.81
N ALA A 194 0.55 -10.45 -1.59
CA ALA A 194 1.07 -9.17 -1.15
C ALA A 194 0.35 -8.65 0.10
N VAL A 195 -0.98 -8.83 0.20
CA VAL A 195 -1.76 -8.50 1.41
C VAL A 195 -1.31 -9.35 2.60
N ARG A 196 -1.13 -10.65 2.41
CA ARG A 196 -0.67 -11.57 3.47
C ARG A 196 0.67 -11.13 4.06
N GLU A 197 1.62 -10.70 3.24
CA GLU A 197 2.93 -10.19 3.71
C GLU A 197 2.79 -8.94 4.61
N THR A 198 1.67 -8.21 4.50
CA THR A 198 1.38 -7.08 5.40
C THR A 198 0.73 -7.49 6.71
N LEU A 199 0.26 -8.73 6.87
CA LEU A 199 -0.38 -9.24 8.09
C LEU A 199 0.67 -9.76 9.11
N GLN A 200 0.39 -9.58 10.40
CA GLN A 200 1.35 -9.81 11.50
C GLN A 200 1.23 -11.25 12.04
N GLY A 201 1.36 -12.25 11.18
CA GLY A 201 1.10 -13.65 11.54
C GLY A 201 -0.39 -14.00 11.69
N GLU A 202 -1.29 -13.08 11.35
CA GLU A 202 -2.71 -13.36 11.19
C GLU A 202 -2.94 -14.12 9.88
N THR A 203 -3.82 -15.12 9.91
CA THR A 203 -4.24 -15.83 8.70
C THR A 203 -5.12 -14.94 7.84
N LEU A 204 -4.90 -14.98 6.53
CA LEU A 204 -5.67 -14.19 5.58
C LEU A 204 -7.08 -14.80 5.50
N LYS A 205 -8.10 -14.00 5.85
CA LYS A 205 -9.51 -14.39 5.76
C LYS A 205 -10.27 -13.40 4.90
N SER A 206 -11.36 -13.85 4.29
CA SER A 206 -12.30 -13.00 3.54
C SER A 206 -12.88 -11.84 4.36
N SER A 207 -12.94 -11.96 5.70
CA SER A 207 -13.38 -10.87 6.59
C SER A 207 -12.35 -9.75 6.77
N ILE A 208 -11.06 -10.04 6.56
CA ILE A 208 -9.94 -9.12 6.78
C ILE A 208 -9.48 -8.51 5.46
N CYS A 209 -9.86 -9.07 4.32
CA CYS A 209 -9.44 -8.62 3.01
C CYS A 209 -10.64 -8.16 2.17
N THR A 210 -10.45 -7.14 1.36
CA THR A 210 -11.42 -6.79 0.31
C THR A 210 -10.66 -6.59 -0.99
N VAL A 211 -11.14 -7.23 -2.03
CA VAL A 211 -10.56 -7.21 -3.36
C VAL A 211 -11.57 -6.61 -4.33
N ALA A 212 -11.10 -5.77 -5.23
CA ALA A 212 -11.88 -5.21 -6.32
C ALA A 212 -11.12 -5.34 -7.63
N VAL A 213 -11.87 -5.52 -8.71
CA VAL A 213 -11.32 -5.77 -10.05
C VAL A 213 -12.01 -4.83 -11.03
N VAL A 214 -11.23 -4.36 -12.00
CA VAL A 214 -11.69 -3.70 -13.22
C VAL A 214 -10.82 -4.18 -14.36
N GLY A 215 -11.40 -4.41 -15.54
CA GLY A 215 -10.61 -4.89 -16.67
C GLY A 215 -11.44 -5.23 -17.89
N ILE A 216 -10.89 -6.06 -18.75
CA ILE A 216 -11.53 -6.52 -19.99
C ILE A 216 -11.70 -8.03 -19.87
N ASN A 217 -12.96 -8.49 -19.93
CA ASN A 217 -13.27 -9.91 -19.93
C ASN A 217 -12.69 -10.61 -21.17
N GLU A 218 -12.59 -11.94 -21.12
CA GLU A 218 -12.15 -12.77 -22.25
C GLU A 218 -12.99 -12.54 -23.53
N ASP A 219 -14.27 -12.19 -23.36
CA ASP A 219 -15.20 -11.86 -24.45
C ASP A 219 -14.96 -10.48 -25.10
N GLY A 220 -13.95 -9.73 -24.63
CA GLY A 220 -13.63 -8.38 -25.09
C GLY A 220 -14.55 -7.28 -24.54
N THR A 221 -15.51 -7.63 -23.67
CA THR A 221 -16.37 -6.66 -22.98
C THR A 221 -15.66 -6.07 -21.76
N ASN A 222 -15.91 -4.80 -21.48
CA ASN A 222 -15.40 -4.16 -20.26
C ASN A 222 -16.05 -4.78 -19.01
N GLU A 223 -15.24 -5.31 -18.12
CA GLU A 223 -15.63 -5.72 -16.77
C GLU A 223 -15.70 -4.45 -15.90
N PRO A 224 -16.92 -4.00 -15.52
CA PRO A 224 -17.04 -2.79 -14.72
C PRO A 224 -16.43 -3.01 -13.34
N PHE A 225 -15.93 -1.93 -12.75
CA PHE A 225 -15.38 -1.91 -11.41
C PHE A 225 -16.40 -2.46 -10.42
N HIS A 226 -16.05 -3.59 -9.81
CA HIS A 226 -16.85 -4.25 -8.81
C HIS A 226 -15.96 -4.82 -7.71
N ILE A 227 -16.56 -4.98 -6.53
CA ILE A 227 -15.91 -5.55 -5.36
C ILE A 227 -16.29 -7.02 -5.34
N LEU A 228 -15.30 -7.91 -5.18
CA LEU A 228 -15.54 -9.35 -5.12
C LEU A 228 -16.26 -9.72 -3.83
N ASP A 229 -17.19 -10.66 -3.94
CA ASP A 229 -17.92 -11.21 -2.80
C ASP A 229 -16.99 -11.96 -1.86
N GLN A 230 -17.31 -11.92 -0.56
CA GLN A 230 -16.49 -12.57 0.48
C GLN A 230 -16.32 -14.06 0.24
N ASP A 231 -17.36 -14.74 -0.25
CA ASP A 231 -17.32 -16.18 -0.56
C ASP A 231 -16.39 -16.49 -1.73
N ALA A 232 -16.36 -15.61 -2.75
CA ALA A 232 -15.45 -15.76 -3.88
C ALA A 232 -14.00 -15.56 -3.45
N VAL A 233 -13.75 -14.54 -2.62
CA VAL A 233 -12.42 -14.29 -2.05
C VAL A 233 -11.98 -15.45 -1.16
N GLN A 234 -12.88 -16.03 -0.35
CA GLN A 234 -12.54 -17.17 0.50
C GLN A 234 -12.14 -18.39 -0.32
N LYS A 235 -12.90 -18.71 -1.39
CA LYS A 235 -12.53 -19.81 -2.30
C LYS A 235 -11.15 -19.63 -2.93
N LEU A 236 -10.79 -18.39 -3.30
CA LEU A 236 -9.47 -18.08 -3.85
C LEU A 236 -8.36 -18.20 -2.80
N ILE A 237 -8.64 -17.84 -1.55
CA ILE A 237 -7.73 -18.03 -0.42
C ILE A 237 -7.53 -19.53 -0.15
N ASP A 238 -8.61 -20.30 -0.05
CA ASP A 238 -8.56 -21.73 0.25
C ASP A 238 -7.81 -22.50 -0.86
N ALA A 239 -8.09 -22.18 -2.13
CA ALA A 239 -7.37 -22.75 -3.27
C ALA A 239 -5.87 -22.44 -3.23
N PHE A 240 -5.48 -21.30 -2.65
CA PHE A 240 -4.08 -20.93 -2.47
C PHE A 240 -3.43 -21.63 -1.26
N GLU A 241 -4.13 -21.77 -0.13
CA GLU A 241 -3.60 -22.43 1.06
C GLU A 241 -3.36 -23.93 0.80
N ILE A 242 -4.22 -24.59 0.01
CA ILE A 242 -4.07 -26.00 -0.38
C ILE A 242 -2.82 -26.22 -1.27
N VAL A 243 -2.47 -25.27 -2.14
CA VAL A 243 -1.28 -25.39 -3.01
C VAL A 243 0.03 -25.26 -2.21
N LYS A 244 0.00 -24.80 -0.96
CA LYS A 244 1.18 -24.64 -0.10
C LYS A 244 1.46 -25.86 0.81
N GLU A 245 0.61 -26.88 0.85
CA GLU A 245 0.98 -28.23 1.34
C GLU A 245 1.29 -29.12 0.11
N PRO A 246 2.56 -29.14 -0.34
CA PRO A 246 3.55 -29.95 0.36
C PRO A 246 4.91 -29.24 0.41
N ALA A 247 5.17 -28.51 1.50
CA ALA A 247 6.52 -28.14 1.88
C ALA A 247 7.05 -29.18 2.87
N THR A 248 7.75 -30.17 2.33
CA THR A 248 8.94 -30.81 2.92
C THR A 248 8.78 -31.27 4.38
N GLU A 249 8.48 -32.56 4.56
CA GLU A 249 8.90 -33.28 5.77
C GLU A 249 10.41 -33.08 5.93
N ALA A 250 10.79 -32.25 6.90
CA ALA A 250 12.14 -32.23 7.42
C ALA A 250 12.41 -33.62 8.04
N PRO A 251 13.54 -34.29 7.72
CA PRO A 251 13.87 -35.54 8.38
C PRO A 251 14.09 -35.26 9.87
N ALA A 252 13.40 -36.05 10.69
CA ALA A 252 13.49 -36.04 12.14
C ALA A 252 14.95 -36.03 12.60
N ALA A 253 15.29 -35.03 13.42
CA ALA A 253 16.52 -35.03 14.18
C ALA A 253 16.49 -36.24 15.15
N ALA A 254 17.38 -37.20 14.91
CA ALA A 254 17.67 -38.25 15.86
C ALA A 254 18.46 -37.65 17.03
N GLU A 255 17.94 -37.83 18.25
CA GLU A 255 18.69 -37.61 19.48
C GLU A 255 19.86 -38.62 19.56
N PRO A 256 21.07 -38.20 19.98
CA PRO A 256 22.05 -39.14 20.46
C PRO A 256 21.91 -39.32 21.98
N GLU A 257 21.50 -40.52 22.39
CA GLU A 257 21.75 -41.02 23.75
C GLU A 257 23.27 -41.12 23.98
N GLY A 258 23.68 -40.72 25.19
CA GLY A 258 25.09 -40.57 25.55
C GLY A 258 25.83 -41.87 25.81
N ASP A 259 27.16 -41.75 25.80
CA ASP A 259 28.00 -42.63 26.58
C ASP A 259 29.10 -41.80 27.26
N ALA A 260 29.37 -42.15 28.51
CA ALA A 260 30.27 -41.46 29.42
C ALA A 260 31.68 -42.02 29.28
N ASP A 261 32.71 -41.18 29.33
CA ASP A 261 33.90 -41.44 30.15
C ASP A 261 34.92 -40.30 30.16
N GLY A 262 35.56 -40.10 31.31
CA GLY A 262 36.98 -39.78 31.35
C GLY A 262 37.43 -38.33 31.58
N ALA A 263 37.43 -37.91 32.84
CA ALA A 263 38.55 -37.28 33.58
C ALA A 263 39.34 -36.08 33.01
N GLY A 264 39.48 -35.04 33.85
CA GLY A 264 40.73 -34.27 33.96
C GLY A 264 40.60 -32.75 34.10
N ALA A 265 40.87 -32.25 35.31
CA ALA A 265 41.61 -31.03 35.69
C ALA A 265 42.13 -30.12 34.54
N SER A 266 42.27 -28.80 34.62
CA SER A 266 42.22 -27.78 35.66
C SER A 266 42.65 -26.47 34.98
N ASP A 267 42.31 -25.34 35.61
CA ASP A 267 43.11 -24.11 35.69
C ASP A 267 43.08 -23.01 34.59
N ALA A 268 42.78 -21.81 35.10
CA ALA A 268 43.50 -20.53 34.95
C ALA A 268 43.33 -19.59 33.72
N ALA A 269 43.38 -18.29 34.10
CA ALA A 269 43.55 -17.04 33.33
C ALA A 269 42.29 -16.49 32.61
N GLN A 270 41.56 -15.48 33.12
CA GLN A 270 41.88 -14.04 33.29
C GLN A 270 42.60 -13.43 32.07
N ASP A 271 41.97 -12.51 31.33
CA ASP A 271 42.16 -11.04 31.44
C ASP A 271 41.30 -10.25 30.40
N PRO A 272 41.25 -8.89 30.35
CA PRO A 272 40.03 -8.08 30.55
C PRO A 272 39.61 -7.22 29.32
N PRO A 273 38.62 -6.29 29.41
CA PRO A 273 38.09 -5.55 28.26
C PRO A 273 38.64 -4.10 28.09
N ALA A 274 38.31 -3.50 26.93
CA ALA A 274 38.33 -2.06 26.58
C ALA A 274 39.66 -1.50 26.00
N PRO A 275 39.71 -0.35 25.27
CA PRO A 275 38.84 0.82 25.43
C PRO A 275 38.30 1.52 24.15
N ALA A 276 37.31 2.37 24.42
CA ALA A 276 36.81 3.43 23.56
C ALA A 276 37.86 4.53 23.35
N ALA A 277 37.92 5.07 22.13
CA ALA A 277 38.64 6.31 21.82
C ALA A 277 37.62 7.44 21.57
N ALA A 278 37.79 8.52 22.32
CA ALA A 278 37.11 9.79 22.14
C ALA A 278 38.06 10.79 21.46
N ASP A 279 37.42 11.71 20.71
CA ASP A 279 37.78 13.11 20.46
C ASP A 279 38.99 13.46 19.57
N GLU A 280 38.73 14.23 18.51
CA GLU A 280 39.17 15.63 18.36
C GLU A 280 39.01 16.12 16.90
N GLY A 281 38.58 17.38 16.74
CA GLY A 281 39.02 18.19 15.59
C GLY A 281 37.95 18.72 14.63
N ALA A 282 37.05 19.58 15.12
CA ALA A 282 36.34 20.54 14.26
C ALA A 282 37.26 21.72 13.92
N ALA A 283 37.45 22.01 12.63
CA ALA A 283 38.07 23.24 12.14
C ALA A 283 37.05 24.05 11.32
N PRO A 284 36.93 25.37 11.52
CA PRO A 284 36.07 26.23 10.72
C PRO A 284 36.75 26.62 9.40
N MET A 285 36.02 26.57 8.28
CA MET A 285 36.44 27.21 7.03
C MET A 285 35.81 28.59 6.91
N GLU A 286 36.66 29.62 6.88
CA GLU A 286 36.37 30.92 6.23
C GLU A 286 37.04 30.93 4.85
N ILE A 287 36.23 31.16 3.81
CA ILE A 287 36.32 32.14 2.70
C ILE A 287 35.26 31.75 1.67
#